data_AF-A0A6B2MF83-F1
#
_entry.id   AF-A0A6B2MF83-F1
#
_cell.length_a   1.000
_cell.length_b   1.000
_cell.length_c   1.000
_cell.angle_alpha   90.00
_cell.angle_beta   90.00
_cell.angle_gamma   90.00
#
_symmetry.space_group_name_H-M   'P 1'
#
loop_
_entity.id
_entity.type
_entity.pdbx_description
1 polymer ?
#
loop_
_entity_poly.entity_id
_entity_poly.type
_entity_poly.pdbx_seq_one_letter_code
_entity_poly.pdbx_strand_id
1 'polypeptide(L)'
;MIAAEPRTTPRDHMNEIKHTPGPWTNHGRITGPGLPHSAVVAETLIARVFSKYFGGVEQEVANANLIAAAPDMATALEMVAQADDDARRAVGQPLLTSGVRMVLDAALIKAARKAAPEPVRHIRSCGENL
;
A
#
# COMPACT_ATOMS: atom_id res chain seq x y z
N MET A 1 1.36 14.65 41.42
CA MET A 1 0.32 14.62 40.37
C MET A 1 1.00 14.04 39.14
N ILE A 2 0.73 12.77 38.83
CA ILE A 2 1.43 12.05 37.74
C ILE A 2 0.80 12.52 36.43
N ALA A 3 1.56 13.24 35.60
CA ALA A 3 1.11 13.60 34.27
C ALA A 3 1.03 12.31 33.43
N ALA A 4 -0.16 11.98 32.94
CA ALA A 4 -0.35 10.86 32.03
C ALA A 4 0.40 11.15 30.72
N GLU A 5 1.25 10.21 30.29
CA GLU A 5 1.92 10.27 29.00
C GLU A 5 0.89 10.35 27.86
N PRO A 6 1.15 11.14 26.80
CA PRO A 6 0.25 11.22 25.66
C PRO A 6 0.13 9.85 25.01
N ARG A 7 -1.10 9.33 24.91
CA ARG A 7 -1.42 8.11 24.17
C ARG A 7 -1.03 8.30 22.71
N THR A 8 0.03 7.63 22.28
CA THR A 8 0.36 7.52 20.86
C THR A 8 -0.71 6.69 20.17
N THR A 9 -1.24 7.22 19.08
CA THR A 9 -2.14 6.51 18.17
C THR A 9 -1.31 5.68 17.19
N PRO A 10 -1.87 4.65 16.53
CA PRO A 10 -1.17 3.93 15.47
C PRO A 10 -0.64 4.84 14.33
N ARG A 11 -1.20 6.06 14.18
CA ARG A 11 -0.69 7.09 13.26
C ARG A 11 0.66 7.68 13.69
N ASP A 12 0.96 7.71 14.99
CA ASP A 12 2.19 8.32 15.54
C ASP A 12 3.42 7.43 15.35
N HIS A 13 3.25 6.18 14.87
CA HIS A 13 4.34 5.24 14.58
C HIS A 13 4.67 5.09 13.09
N MET A 14 4.08 5.89 12.18
CA MET A 14 4.23 5.69 10.72
C MET A 14 4.76 6.94 9.99
N ASN A 15 5.94 7.42 10.40
CA ASN A 15 6.84 8.21 9.54
C ASN A 15 7.66 7.17 8.75
N GLU A 16 7.53 6.93 7.45
CA GLU A 16 7.40 7.85 6.33
C GLU A 16 6.79 7.07 5.14
N ILE A 17 5.65 7.50 4.62
CA ILE A 17 5.23 7.08 3.29
C ILE A 17 6.31 7.59 2.31
N LYS A 18 7.08 6.67 1.72
CA LYS A 18 8.23 7.02 0.85
C LYS A 18 7.85 7.43 -0.57
N HIS A 19 6.60 7.18 -0.98
CA HIS A 19 6.11 7.54 -2.30
C HIS A 19 5.34 8.86 -2.22
N THR A 20 5.22 9.58 -3.35
CA THR A 20 4.41 10.80 -3.40
C THR A 20 2.98 10.50 -2.94
N PRO A 21 2.43 11.24 -1.96
CA PRO A 21 1.04 11.06 -1.56
C PRO A 21 0.08 11.25 -2.74
N GLY A 22 -1.06 10.56 -2.69
CA GLY A 22 -2.16 10.82 -3.62
C GLY A 22 -2.92 12.11 -3.29
N PRO A 23 -3.90 12.51 -4.11
CA PRO A 23 -4.37 11.80 -5.30
C PRO A 23 -3.41 11.95 -6.49
N TRP A 24 -3.34 10.91 -7.32
CA TRP A 24 -2.67 10.96 -8.61
C TRP A 24 -3.71 11.00 -9.71
N THR A 25 -3.43 11.68 -10.82
CA THR A 25 -4.34 11.78 -11.95
C THR A 25 -3.64 11.41 -13.25
N ASN A 26 -4.38 10.79 -14.16
CA ASN A 26 -3.92 10.64 -15.54
C ASN A 26 -4.11 11.99 -16.25
N HIS A 27 -3.00 12.66 -16.57
CA HIS A 27 -2.98 13.93 -17.29
C HIS A 27 -3.28 13.77 -18.79
N GLY A 28 -3.43 12.53 -19.26
CA GLY A 28 -3.63 12.20 -20.66
C GLY A 28 -2.31 12.05 -21.41
N ARG A 29 -2.46 11.87 -22.72
CA ARG A 29 -1.35 11.56 -23.62
C ARG A 29 -0.60 12.83 -24.03
N ILE A 30 0.70 12.84 -23.78
CA ILE A 30 1.61 13.90 -24.19
C ILE A 30 2.24 13.52 -25.53
N THR A 31 1.98 14.33 -26.55
CA THR A 31 2.58 14.24 -27.88
C THR A 31 3.58 15.39 -28.05
N GLY A 32 4.82 15.17 -27.62
CA GLY A 32 5.92 16.12 -27.72
C GLY A 32 7.18 15.46 -28.28
N PRO A 33 8.34 16.14 -28.29
CA PRO A 33 9.59 15.55 -28.73
C PRO A 33 9.95 14.32 -27.88
N GLY A 34 10.13 13.18 -28.54
CA GLY A 34 10.33 11.87 -27.92
C GLY A 34 9.20 10.88 -28.22
N LEU A 35 9.19 9.76 -27.49
CA LEU A 35 8.12 8.77 -27.62
C LEU A 35 6.85 9.29 -26.92
N PRO A 36 5.69 9.34 -27.63
CA PRO A 36 4.43 9.67 -27.00
C PRO A 36 4.12 8.74 -25.82
N HIS A 37 3.57 9.30 -24.75
CA HIS A 37 3.26 8.57 -23.52
C HIS A 37 2.09 9.22 -22.80
N SER A 38 1.43 8.46 -21.93
CA SER A 38 0.48 8.98 -20.96
C SER A 38 1.24 9.42 -19.72
N ALA A 39 0.78 10.48 -19.06
CA ALA A 39 1.44 10.99 -17.87
C ALA A 39 0.54 10.81 -16.64
N VAL A 40 1.11 10.22 -15.58
CA VAL A 40 0.49 10.26 -14.25
C VAL A 40 1.14 11.39 -13.46
N VAL A 41 0.32 12.25 -12.87
CA VAL A 41 0.76 13.48 -12.21
C VAL A 41 0.10 13.64 -10.84
N ALA A 42 0.78 14.38 -9.96
CA ALA A 42 0.21 15.01 -8.78
C ALA A 42 0.40 16.53 -8.94
N GLU A 43 1.19 17.17 -8.06
CA GLU A 43 1.72 18.52 -8.31
C GLU A 43 2.75 18.54 -9.45
N THR A 44 3.54 17.46 -9.55
CA THR A 44 4.53 17.26 -10.61
C THR A 44 4.32 15.91 -11.31
N LEU A 45 5.13 15.64 -12.34
CA LEU A 45 5.14 14.34 -13.02
C LEU A 45 5.55 13.22 -12.07
N ILE A 46 4.71 12.18 -11.97
CA ILE A 46 4.98 10.96 -11.19
C ILE A 46 5.54 9.86 -12.10
N ALA A 47 4.90 9.65 -13.26
CA ALA A 47 5.30 8.60 -14.19
C ALA A 47 4.98 8.96 -15.64
N ARG A 48 5.89 8.56 -16.54
CA ARG A 48 5.62 8.44 -17.98
C ARG A 48 5.23 6.99 -18.26
N VAL A 49 4.07 6.79 -18.85
CA VAL A 49 3.46 5.48 -19.01
C VAL A 49 3.38 5.14 -20.49
N PHE A 50 3.87 3.96 -20.84
CA PHE A 50 3.90 3.43 -22.19
C PHE A 50 3.04 2.17 -22.29
N SER A 51 2.76 1.75 -23.52
CA SER A 51 2.13 0.48 -23.85
C SER A 51 3.16 -0.62 -24.13
N LYS A 52 2.72 -1.88 -24.15
CA LYS A 52 3.57 -3.03 -24.50
C LYS A 52 4.14 -2.93 -25.92
N TYR A 53 3.35 -2.40 -26.85
CA TYR A 53 3.71 -2.21 -28.25
C TYR A 53 3.59 -0.75 -28.64
N PHE A 54 4.42 -0.31 -29.58
CA PHE A 54 4.36 1.05 -30.10
C PHE A 54 2.99 1.32 -30.76
N GLY A 55 2.38 2.46 -30.44
CA GLY A 55 1.05 2.85 -30.95
C GLY A 55 -0.15 2.29 -30.18
N GLY A 56 0.07 1.53 -29.10
CA GLY A 56 -1.00 0.96 -28.25
C GLY A 56 -1.65 1.97 -27.29
N VAL A 57 -2.27 3.02 -27.82
CA VAL A 57 -2.80 4.16 -27.03
C VAL A 57 -3.78 3.72 -25.94
N GLU A 58 -4.68 2.79 -26.23
CA GLU A 58 -5.65 2.30 -25.24
C GLU A 58 -4.98 1.64 -24.04
N GLN A 59 -3.96 0.81 -24.28
CA GLN A 59 -3.20 0.16 -23.21
C GLN A 59 -2.38 1.17 -22.42
N GLU A 60 -1.77 2.14 -23.09
CA GLU A 60 -1.02 3.24 -22.48
C GLU A 60 -1.90 4.02 -21.49
N VAL A 61 -3.09 4.42 -21.93
CA VAL A 61 -4.08 5.15 -21.12
C VAL A 61 -4.60 4.28 -19.98
N ALA A 62 -4.92 3.00 -20.24
CA ALA A 62 -5.39 2.07 -19.22
C ALA A 62 -4.34 1.84 -18.12
N ASN A 63 -3.07 1.71 -18.50
CA ASN A 63 -1.97 1.60 -17.54
C ASN A 63 -1.85 2.87 -16.68
N ALA A 64 -1.97 4.05 -17.29
CA ALA A 64 -1.91 5.31 -16.55
C ALA A 64 -3.07 5.45 -15.56
N ASN A 65 -4.29 5.04 -15.95
CA ASN A 65 -5.44 5.01 -15.05
C ASN A 65 -5.23 4.04 -13.88
N LEU A 66 -4.69 2.84 -14.14
CA LEU A 66 -4.41 1.85 -13.10
C LEU A 66 -3.38 2.38 -12.09
N ILE A 67 -2.32 3.03 -12.57
CA ILE A 67 -1.32 3.67 -11.71
C ILE A 67 -1.94 4.81 -10.92
N ALA A 68 -2.72 5.69 -11.55
CA ALA A 68 -3.38 6.81 -10.88
C ALA A 68 -4.34 6.35 -9.77
N ALA A 69 -4.98 5.19 -9.92
CA ALA A 69 -5.86 4.60 -8.91
C ALA A 69 -5.12 3.92 -7.73
N ALA A 70 -3.79 3.77 -7.79
CA ALA A 70 -3.03 3.04 -6.77
C ALA A 70 -3.19 3.60 -5.34
N PRO A 71 -3.21 4.92 -5.09
CA PRO A 71 -3.44 5.46 -3.74
C PRO A 71 -4.82 5.10 -3.19
N ASP A 72 -5.86 5.12 -4.03
CA ASP A 72 -7.22 4.79 -3.64
C ASP A 72 -7.38 3.29 -3.37
N MET A 73 -6.77 2.44 -4.21
CA MET A 73 -6.72 1.00 -3.96
C MET A 73 -5.99 0.67 -2.66
N ALA A 74 -4.88 1.34 -2.35
CA ALA A 74 -4.17 1.15 -1.09
C ALA A 74 -5.05 1.53 0.11
N THR A 75 -5.75 2.66 0.02
CA THR A 75 -6.69 3.12 1.06
C THR A 75 -7.83 2.11 1.25
N ALA A 76 -8.40 1.59 0.17
CA ALA A 76 -9.44 0.57 0.25
C ALA A 76 -8.93 -0.71 0.95
N LEU A 77 -7.70 -1.15 0.66
CA LEU A 77 -7.10 -2.30 1.33
C LEU A 77 -6.87 -2.04 2.83
N GLU A 78 -6.45 -0.84 3.22
CA GLU A 78 -6.33 -0.45 4.64
C GLU A 78 -7.70 -0.53 5.35
N MET A 79 -8.76 -0.02 4.72
CA MET A 79 -10.12 -0.09 5.26
C MET A 79 -10.60 -1.54 5.46
N VAL A 80 -10.32 -2.42 4.49
CA VAL A 80 -10.65 -3.85 4.59
C VAL A 80 -9.84 -4.52 5.71
N ALA A 81 -8.54 -4.20 5.84
CA ALA A 81 -7.70 -4.72 6.92
C ALA A 81 -8.23 -4.32 8.29
N GLN A 82 -8.64 -3.06 8.44
CA GLN A 82 -9.17 -2.52 9.68
C GLN A 82 -10.50 -3.19 10.05
N ALA A 83 -11.41 -3.35 9.08
CA ALA A 83 -12.68 -4.03 9.30
C ALA A 83 -12.50 -5.50 9.76
N ASP A 84 -11.56 -6.24 9.17
CA ASP A 84 -11.22 -7.60 9.60
C ASP A 84 -10.64 -7.64 11.03
N ASP A 85 -9.79 -6.68 11.38
CA ASP A 85 -9.24 -6.58 12.74
C ASP A 85 -10.31 -6.23 13.77
N ASP A 86 -11.24 -5.34 13.43
CA ASP A 86 -12.33 -4.94 14.31
C ASP A 86 -13.31 -6.08 14.55
N ALA A 87 -13.65 -6.87 13.52
CA ALA A 87 -14.45 -8.08 13.68
C ALA A 87 -13.76 -9.12 14.58
N ARG A 88 -12.44 -9.31 14.41
CA ARG A 88 -11.64 -10.21 15.26
C ARG A 88 -11.63 -9.75 16.72
N ARG A 89 -11.57 -8.44 16.99
CA ARG A 89 -11.61 -7.88 18.36
C ARG A 89 -13.00 -7.94 18.99
N ALA A 90 -14.05 -7.63 18.23
CA ALA A 90 -15.40 -7.49 18.76
C ALA A 90 -16.11 -8.84 18.95
N VAL A 91 -15.98 -9.75 17.97
CA VAL A 91 -16.74 -11.01 17.91
C VAL A 91 -15.83 -12.24 18.04
N GLY A 92 -14.50 -12.05 18.04
CA GLY A 92 -13.54 -13.15 18.08
C GLY A 92 -13.40 -13.90 16.75
N GLN A 93 -14.13 -13.47 15.71
CA GLN A 93 -14.16 -14.12 14.41
C GLN A 93 -13.68 -13.15 13.32
N PRO A 94 -12.61 -13.48 12.57
CA PRO A 94 -12.17 -12.65 11.45
C PRO A 94 -13.15 -12.73 10.28
N LEU A 95 -13.21 -11.67 9.48
CA LEU A 95 -13.98 -11.63 8.23
C LEU A 95 -13.26 -12.38 7.11
N LEU A 96 -11.94 -12.29 7.10
CA LEU A 96 -11.07 -12.87 6.08
C LEU A 96 -10.48 -14.19 6.56
N THR A 97 -10.29 -15.13 5.64
CA THR A 97 -9.46 -16.29 5.89
C THR A 97 -8.00 -15.86 6.08
N SER A 98 -7.22 -16.67 6.82
CA SER A 98 -5.81 -16.37 7.10
C SER A 98 -4.99 -16.13 5.83
N GLY A 99 -5.20 -16.92 4.77
CA GLY A 99 -4.51 -16.74 3.49
C GLY A 99 -4.82 -15.41 2.79
N VAL A 100 -6.08 -14.98 2.80
CA VAL A 100 -6.47 -13.69 2.22
C VAL A 100 -5.87 -12.53 3.03
N ARG A 101 -5.88 -12.63 4.36
CA ARG A 101 -5.26 -11.62 5.23
C ARG A 101 -3.75 -11.52 4.99
N MET A 102 -3.06 -12.64 4.78
CA MET A 102 -1.62 -12.63 4.46
C MET A 102 -1.31 -11.89 3.16
N VAL A 103 -2.08 -12.12 2.10
CA VAL A 103 -1.88 -11.45 0.80
C VAL A 103 -2.19 -9.96 0.91
N LEU A 104 -3.25 -9.60 1.63
CA LEU A 104 -3.61 -8.20 1.90
C LEU A 104 -2.48 -7.48 2.64
N ASP A 105 -1.98 -8.09 3.72
CA ASP A 105 -0.89 -7.52 4.52
C ASP A 105 0.39 -7.36 3.69
N ALA A 106 0.72 -8.35 2.85
CA ALA A 106 1.87 -8.25 1.94
C ALA A 106 1.73 -7.08 0.95
N ALA A 107 0.53 -6.84 0.41
CA ALA A 107 0.27 -5.72 -0.48
C ALA A 107 0.46 -4.37 0.24
N LEU A 108 -0.10 -4.23 1.45
CA LEU A 108 0.05 -3.01 2.25
C LEU A 108 1.51 -2.77 2.70
N ILE A 109 2.24 -3.83 3.05
CA ILE A 109 3.67 -3.74 3.36
C ILE A 109 4.45 -3.26 2.13
N LYS A 110 4.18 -3.82 0.94
CA LYS A 110 4.84 -3.40 -0.31
C LYS A 110 4.53 -1.96 -0.69
N ALA A 111 3.32 -1.49 -0.38
CA ALA A 111 2.92 -0.09 -0.56
C ALA A 111 3.45 0.86 0.54
N ALA A 112 4.25 0.37 1.50
CA ALA A 112 4.70 1.13 2.67
C ALA A 112 3.56 1.72 3.51
N ARG A 113 2.42 1.01 3.57
CA ARG A 113 1.22 1.35 4.35
C ARG A 113 1.03 0.51 5.61
N LYS A 114 1.82 -0.56 5.75
CA LYS A 114 1.88 -1.40 6.95
C LYS A 114 3.34 -1.72 7.26
N ALA A 115 3.71 -1.74 8.54
CA ALA A 115 5.03 -2.15 8.96
C ALA A 115 5.29 -3.62 8.57
N ALA A 116 6.49 -3.90 8.06
CA ALA A 116 6.92 -5.28 7.89
C ALA A 116 6.98 -5.96 9.27
N PRO A 117 6.64 -7.25 9.36
CA PRO A 117 6.78 -7.99 10.62
C PRO A 117 8.26 -8.03 11.03
N GLU A 118 8.50 -7.92 12.33
CA GLU A 118 9.83 -8.11 12.88
C GLU A 118 10.36 -9.51 12.54
N PRO A 119 11.65 -9.66 12.18
CA PRO A 119 12.23 -10.96 11.89
C PRO A 119 12.01 -11.94 13.05
N VAL A 120 11.52 -13.14 12.73
CA VAL A 120 11.28 -14.20 13.72
C VAL A 120 12.59 -14.56 14.39
N ARG A 121 12.65 -14.38 15.71
CA ARG A 121 13.78 -14.84 16.53
C ARG A 121 13.61 -16.35 16.77
N HIS A 122 14.44 -17.16 16.12
CA HIS A 122 14.49 -18.58 16.40
C HIS A 122 15.18 -18.82 17.75
N ILE A 123 14.41 -19.27 18.75
CA ILE A 123 14.96 -19.69 20.05
C ILE A 123 15.26 -21.19 19.95
N ARG A 124 16.51 -21.57 20.22
CA ARG A 124 16.90 -22.97 20.41
C ARG A 124 16.70 -23.32 21.88
N SER A 125 15.64 -24.08 22.20
CA SER A 125 15.50 -24.72 23.51
C SER A 125 16.35 -25.99 23.53
N CYS A 126 17.55 -25.93 24.12
CA CYS A 126 18.26 -27.14 24.52
C CYS A 126 17.58 -27.66 25.79
N GLY A 127 17.06 -28.89 25.75
CA GLY A 127 16.54 -29.55 26.94
C GLY A 127 17.69 -29.91 27.86
N GLU A 128 17.87 -29.14 28.94
CA GLU A 128 18.71 -29.57 30.05
C GLU A 128 17.82 -30.36 31.02
N ASN A 129 18.12 -31.66 31.16
CA ASN A 129 17.49 -32.67 32.03
C ASN A 129 16.30 -33.47 31.44
N LEU A 130 16.58 -34.30 30.42
CA LEU A 130 15.91 -35.59 30.25
C LEU A 130 16.86 -36.72 30.69
#